data_AF-A0A960M5E5-F1
#
_entry.id   AF-A0A960M5E5-F1
#
_cell.length_a   1.000
_cell.length_b   1.000
_cell.length_c   1.000
_cell.angle_alpha   90.00
_cell.angle_beta   90.00
_cell.angle_gamma   90.00
#
_symmetry.space_group_name_H-M   'P 1'
#
loop_
_entity.id
_entity.type
_entity.pdbx_description
1 polymer ?
#
loop_
_entity_poly.entity_id
_entity_poly.type
_entity_poly.pdbx_seq_one_letter_code
_entity_poly.pdbx_strand_id
1 'polypeptide(L)'
;HYKNALKKNPSNQDARYNYELLKKLIQEQKNQQDQNKNQKNQEPSEYAKQMKKKAEELVAQRNYNDAYNLMQMALQKDQTVSSFNDFISRIKDVAEIK
;
A
#
# COMPACT_ATOMS: atom_id res chain seq x y z
N HIS A 1 -23.17 -12.79 36.70
CA HIS A 1 -21.91 -12.02 36.74
C HIS A 1 -20.92 -12.56 35.71
N TYR A 2 -21.02 -12.09 34.47
CA TYR A 2 -20.09 -12.41 33.38
C TYR A 2 -19.11 -11.24 33.25
N LYS A 3 -17.83 -11.52 33.51
CA LYS A 3 -16.79 -10.53 33.75
C LYS A 3 -16.55 -9.67 32.52
N ASN A 4 -16.85 -8.38 32.65
CA ASN A 4 -16.19 -7.31 31.91
C ASN A 4 -14.67 -7.45 32.08
N ALA A 5 -13.94 -7.70 30.98
CA ALA A 5 -12.63 -7.10 30.68
C ALA A 5 -11.93 -7.82 29.52
N LEU A 6 -11.95 -7.24 28.33
CA LEU A 6 -10.73 -6.69 27.72
C LEU A 6 -11.07 -5.98 26.40
N LYS A 7 -10.80 -4.67 26.43
CA LYS A 7 -10.84 -3.73 25.32
C LYS A 7 -9.73 -4.05 24.29
N LYS A 8 -9.87 -3.44 23.10
CA LYS A 8 -8.86 -3.16 22.05
C LYS A 8 -8.67 -4.24 20.97
N ASN A 9 -9.45 -4.15 19.90
CA ASN A 9 -9.09 -3.42 18.66
C ASN A 9 -9.94 -4.01 17.50
N PRO A 10 -11.03 -3.35 17.03
CA PRO A 10 -11.92 -3.90 15.99
C PRO A 10 -11.31 -3.98 14.59
N SER A 11 -10.11 -3.43 14.37
CA SER A 11 -9.52 -3.23 13.03
C SER A 11 -9.01 -4.50 12.31
N ASN A 12 -9.42 -5.70 12.71
CA ASN A 12 -8.84 -6.95 12.20
C ASN A 12 -9.83 -7.89 11.50
N GLN A 13 -11.09 -7.50 11.31
CA GLN A 13 -12.02 -8.26 10.46
C GLN A 13 -12.06 -7.73 9.01
N ASP A 14 -11.90 -6.42 8.80
CA ASP A 14 -11.89 -5.83 7.44
C ASP A 14 -10.59 -6.10 6.67
N ALA A 15 -9.50 -6.41 7.38
CA ALA A 15 -8.20 -6.69 6.77
C ALA A 15 -8.17 -8.02 6.00
N ARG A 16 -8.96 -9.02 6.43
CA ARG A 16 -8.99 -10.36 5.82
C ARG A 16 -9.77 -10.40 4.51
N TYR A 17 -10.85 -9.62 4.40
CA TYR A 17 -11.67 -9.61 3.19
C TYR A 17 -11.03 -8.84 2.02
N ASN A 18 -10.14 -7.89 2.31
CA ASN A 18 -9.57 -7.01 1.28
C ASN A 18 -8.43 -7.63 0.46
N TYR A 19 -7.87 -8.77 0.88
CA TYR A 19 -6.68 -9.34 0.22
C TYR A 19 -6.99 -9.99 -1.13
N GLU A 20 -8.10 -10.73 -1.22
CA GLU A 20 -8.50 -11.39 -2.48
C GLU A 20 -9.02 -10.40 -3.53
N LEU A 21 -9.76 -9.37 -3.09
CA LEU A 21 -10.20 -8.30 -3.98
C LEU A 21 -8.99 -7.51 -4.50
N LEU A 22 -8.04 -7.16 -3.62
CA LEU A 22 -6.82 -6.48 -4.00
C LEU A 22 -5.97 -7.32 -4.96
N LYS A 23 -5.88 -8.63 -4.76
CA LYS A 23 -5.18 -9.54 -5.67
C LYS A 23 -5.81 -9.54 -7.07
N LYS A 24 -7.14 -9.53 -7.17
CA LYS A 24 -7.84 -9.43 -8.45
C LYS A 24 -7.63 -8.07 -9.13
N LEU A 25 -7.75 -6.98 -8.38
CA LEU A 25 -7.50 -5.62 -8.89
C LEU A 25 -6.05 -5.41 -9.32
N ILE A 26 -5.08 -6.00 -8.62
CA ILE A 26 -3.66 -5.96 -8.99
C ILE A 26 -3.43 -6.73 -10.30
N GLN A 27 -4.08 -7.88 -10.49
CA GLN A 27 -3.98 -8.64 -11.74
C GLN A 27 -4.55 -7.84 -12.92
N GLU A 28 -5.63 -7.10 -12.71
CA GLU A 28 -6.22 -6.21 -13.72
C GLU A 28 -5.34 -4.97 -13.99
N GLN A 29 -4.68 -4.41 -12.96
CA GLN A 29 -3.71 -3.31 -13.11
C GLN A 29 -2.45 -3.72 -13.88
N LYS A 30 -1.94 -4.96 -13.67
CA LYS A 30 -0.79 -5.49 -14.42
C LYS A 30 -1.02 -5.43 -15.94
N ASN A 31 -2.24 -5.70 -16.40
CA ASN A 31 -2.58 -5.68 -17.83
C ASN A 31 -2.64 -4.27 -18.43
N GLN A 32 -2.73 -3.21 -17.61
CA GLN A 32 -2.78 -1.81 -18.08
C GLN A 32 -1.41 -1.12 -18.08
N GLN A 33 -0.41 -1.67 -17.40
CA GLN A 33 0.91 -1.04 -17.23
C GLN A 33 1.98 -1.50 -18.24
N ASP A 34 1.64 -2.35 -19.20
CA ASP A 34 2.56 -2.86 -20.24
C ASP A 34 3.08 -1.79 -21.24
N GLN A 35 2.75 -0.51 -21.05
CA GLN A 35 3.23 0.58 -21.91
C GLN A 35 4.55 1.25 -21.45
N ASN A 36 5.02 1.03 -20.21
CA ASN A 36 6.31 1.60 -19.74
C ASN A 36 7.39 0.54 -19.56
N LYS A 37 7.82 -0.05 -20.68
CA LYS A 37 8.97 -0.95 -20.79
C LYS A 37 10.27 -0.19 -20.50
N ASN A 38 10.91 -0.43 -19.35
CA ASN A 38 12.39 -0.50 -19.20
C ASN A 38 12.92 -0.67 -17.76
N GLN A 39 12.08 -0.76 -16.74
CA GLN A 39 12.53 -1.19 -15.43
C GLN A 39 12.13 -2.66 -15.25
N LYS A 40 13.08 -3.52 -14.88
CA LYS A 40 12.81 -4.92 -14.51
C LYS A 40 11.79 -4.92 -13.37
N ASN A 41 10.51 -4.92 -13.71
CA ASN A 41 9.41 -4.96 -12.74
C ASN A 41 9.39 -6.36 -12.15
N GLN A 42 10.21 -6.56 -11.12
CA GLN A 42 10.09 -7.69 -10.23
C GLN A 42 8.68 -7.68 -9.66
N GLU A 43 8.05 -8.85 -9.60
CA GLU A 43 6.72 -8.94 -9.03
C GLU A 43 6.75 -8.43 -7.57
N PRO A 44 5.83 -7.52 -7.16
CA PRO A 44 5.82 -7.00 -5.81
C PRO A 44 5.62 -8.14 -4.81
N SER A 45 6.46 -8.18 -3.78
CA SER A 45 6.32 -9.12 -2.69
C SER A 45 5.02 -8.89 -1.91
N GLU A 46 4.64 -9.85 -1.07
CA GLU A 46 3.51 -9.66 -0.15
C GLU A 46 3.75 -8.53 0.85
N TYR A 47 5.00 -8.31 1.26
CA TYR A 47 5.36 -7.16 2.09
C TYR A 47 5.11 -5.85 1.34
N ALA A 48 5.55 -5.75 0.07
CA ALA A 48 5.35 -4.57 -0.75
C ALA A 48 3.86 -4.26 -0.93
N LYS A 49 3.03 -5.27 -1.20
CA LYS A 49 1.56 -5.11 -1.31
C LYS A 49 0.95 -4.62 0.00
N GLN A 50 1.37 -5.16 1.14
CA GLN A 50 0.89 -4.71 2.46
C GLN A 50 1.27 -3.27 2.75
N MET A 51 2.49 -2.84 2.40
CA MET A 51 2.93 -1.46 2.58
C MET A 51 2.16 -0.49 1.69
N LYS A 52 1.93 -0.86 0.41
CA LYS A 52 1.07 -0.09 -0.49
C LYS A 52 -0.33 0.13 0.12
N LYS A 53 -0.97 -0.94 0.62
CA LYS A 53 -2.30 -0.83 1.24
C LYS A 53 -2.31 0.12 2.44
N LYS A 54 -1.32 0.02 3.34
CA LYS A 54 -1.21 0.94 4.49
C LYS A 54 -0.99 2.39 4.04
N ALA A 55 -0.22 2.61 2.98
CA ALA A 55 -0.03 3.94 2.40
C ALA A 55 -1.33 4.46 1.75
N GLU A 56 -2.13 3.61 1.10
CA GLU A 56 -3.46 3.97 0.58
C GLU A 56 -4.42 4.38 1.73
N GLU A 57 -4.38 3.70 2.87
CA GLU A 57 -5.16 4.07 4.07
C GLU A 57 -4.75 5.45 4.61
N LEU A 58 -3.45 5.75 4.63
CA LEU A 58 -2.93 7.07 5.00
C LEU A 58 -3.34 8.16 4.00
N VAL A 59 -3.29 7.86 2.69
CA VAL A 59 -3.77 8.74 1.62
C VAL A 59 -5.27 9.04 1.78
N ALA A 60 -6.08 8.04 2.12
CA ALA A 60 -7.51 8.24 2.38
C ALA A 60 -7.78 9.19 3.55
N GLN A 61 -6.86 9.22 4.53
CA GLN A 61 -6.87 10.16 5.65
C GLN A 61 -6.24 11.52 5.32
N ARG A 62 -5.82 11.75 4.06
CA ARG A 62 -5.06 12.93 3.60
C ARG A 62 -3.68 13.08 4.26
N ASN A 63 -3.16 12.01 4.85
CA ASN A 63 -1.83 11.97 5.46
C ASN A 63 -0.77 11.59 4.41
N TYR A 64 -0.61 12.43 3.38
CA TYR A 64 0.26 12.15 2.22
C TYR A 64 1.74 12.07 2.60
N ASN A 65 2.20 12.90 3.54
CA ASN A 65 3.58 12.85 4.04
C ASN A 65 3.90 11.51 4.70
N ASP A 66 3.01 11.02 5.56
CA ASP A 66 3.19 9.73 6.25
C ASP A 66 3.11 8.56 5.27
N ALA A 67 2.19 8.63 4.31
CA ALA A 67 2.08 7.63 3.25
C ALA A 67 3.36 7.54 2.39
N TYR A 68 3.93 8.69 2.03
CA TYR A 68 5.18 8.75 1.28
C TYR A 68 6.35 8.18 2.09
N ASN A 69 6.52 8.63 3.33
CA ASN A 69 7.58 8.17 4.22
C ASN A 69 7.51 6.66 4.48
N LEU A 70 6.30 6.12 4.68
CA LEU A 70 6.08 4.69 4.85
C LEU A 70 6.60 3.89 3.64
N MET A 71 6.29 4.35 2.43
CA MET A 71 6.74 3.68 1.20
C MET A 71 8.24 3.82 0.97
N GLN A 72 8.85 4.96 1.32
CA GLN A 72 10.31 5.13 1.28
C GLN A 72 11.02 4.16 2.24
N MET A 73 10.52 4.03 3.47
CA MET A 73 11.04 3.06 4.44
C MET A 73 10.84 1.62 3.96
N ALA A 74 9.69 1.33 3.35
CA ALA A 74 9.40 0.01 2.79
C ALA A 74 10.38 -0.33 1.66
N LEU A 75 10.72 0.63 0.80
CA LEU A 75 11.67 0.46 -0.31
C LEU A 75 13.08 0.12 0.17
N GLN A 76 13.51 0.68 1.31
CA GLN A 76 14.78 0.33 1.93
C GLN A 76 14.82 -1.12 2.43
N LYS A 77 13.67 -1.64 2.88
CA LYS A 77 13.54 -3.01 3.39
C LYS A 77 13.32 -4.04 2.28
N ASP A 78 12.58 -3.66 1.24
CA ASP A 78 12.19 -4.52 0.15
C ASP A 78 12.21 -3.74 -1.17
N GLN A 79 13.15 -4.11 -2.04
CA GLN A 79 13.32 -3.48 -3.33
C GLN A 79 12.11 -3.66 -4.24
N THR A 80 11.29 -4.71 -4.07
CA THR A 80 10.09 -4.94 -4.90
C THR A 80 8.98 -3.91 -4.66
N VAL A 81 9.12 -3.07 -3.63
CA VAL A 81 8.29 -1.86 -3.45
C VAL A 81 8.48 -0.88 -4.61
N SER A 82 9.61 -0.94 -5.33
CA SER A 82 9.84 -0.12 -6.52
C SER A 82 8.80 -0.34 -7.61
N SER A 83 8.12 -1.49 -7.63
CA SER A 83 7.01 -1.78 -8.54
C SER A 83 5.80 -0.86 -8.31
N PHE A 84 5.80 -0.09 -7.21
CA PHE A 84 4.81 0.94 -6.91
C PHE A 84 5.40 2.37 -7.00
N ASN A 85 6.52 2.58 -7.68
CA ASN A 85 7.14 3.91 -7.84
C ASN A 85 6.17 4.96 -8.40
N ASP A 86 5.28 4.61 -9.33
CA ASP A 86 4.26 5.52 -9.86
C ASP A 86 3.28 5.99 -8.78
N PHE A 87 2.95 5.12 -7.82
CA PHE A 87 2.10 5.47 -6.69
C PHE A 87 2.87 6.35 -5.69
N ILE A 88 4.12 5.99 -5.39
CA ILE A 88 5.01 6.77 -4.52
C ILE A 88 5.21 8.19 -5.06
N SER A 89 5.43 8.34 -6.37
CA SER A 89 5.58 9.65 -7.03
C SER A 89 4.31 10.49 -6.90
N ARG A 90 3.13 9.92 -7.17
CA ARG A 90 1.86 10.65 -7.04
C ARG A 90 1.60 11.14 -5.61
N ILE A 91 1.92 10.33 -4.60
CA ILE A 91 1.78 10.76 -3.20
C ILE A 91 2.76 11.90 -2.91
N LYS A 92 4.00 11.80 -3.38
CA LYS A 92 5.02 12.84 -3.21
C LYS A 92 4.55 14.16 -3.81
N ASP A 93 4.09 14.14 -5.05
CA ASP A 93 3.62 15.34 -5.75
C ASP A 93 2.49 16.03 -4.97
N VAL A 94 1.54 15.25 -4.42
CA VAL A 94 0.45 15.78 -3.59
C VAL A 94 0.94 16.28 -2.23
N ALA A 95 1.91 15.59 -1.61
CA ALA A 95 2.51 16.00 -0.34
C ALA A 95 3.30 17.32 -0.44
N GLU A 96 3.84 17.62 -1.63
CA GLU A 96 4.60 18.85 -1.91
C GLU A 96 3.72 20.06 -2.27
N ILE A 97 2.44 19.84 -2.64
CA ILE A 97 1.48 20.93 -2.86
C ILE A 97 1.10 21.55 -1.51
N LYS A 98 1.45 22.82 -1.33
CA LYS A 98 1.14 23.65 -0.14
C LYS A 98 -0.17 24.40 -0.30
#